data_AF-A0A0D2PCV8-F1
#
_entry.id   AF-A0A0D2PCV8-F1
#
_cell.length_a   1.000
_cell.length_b   1.000
_cell.length_c   1.000
_cell.angle_alpha   90.00
_cell.angle_beta   90.00
_cell.angle_gamma   90.00
#
_symmetry.space_group_name_H-M   'P 1'
#
loop_
_entity.id
_entity.type
_entity.pdbx_description
1 polymer ?
#
loop_
_entity_poly.entity_id
_entity_poly.type
_entity_poly.pdbx_seq_one_letter_code
_entity_poly.pdbx_strand_id
1 'polypeptide(L)'
;MSAVRTQWASPGCLHSPRFSTRSVKIAVCVKFPATIKTLLLKQSFALTRLLNPPHSLSMSFSSSSCMDGSYAEIVVVRHGETEWNADGRIQGHLDVELNEAGKQQAALVADRLSKEPKISAVYSSDLKRALVTAETIAAKCGGLEVITDPDLRERNLGELQGLVFREAAKFSPKAHKAFLSHRTDQDIPGGGESLGHLFQRCTSSLQRIGNKHKGMPDHLSKGNP
;
A
#
# COMPACT_ATOMS: atom_id res chain seq x y z
N MET A 1 1.56 -0.88 15.02
CA MET A 1 1.47 -0.30 13.66
C MET A 1 2.65 -0.80 12.83
N SER A 2 2.47 -1.12 11.54
CA SER A 2 3.56 -1.62 10.69
C SER A 2 3.67 -0.76 9.43
N ALA A 3 4.88 -0.33 9.10
CA ALA A 3 5.19 0.31 7.82
C ALA A 3 5.91 -0.70 6.90
N VAL A 4 5.52 -0.74 5.63
CA VAL A 4 6.16 -1.59 4.62
C VAL A 4 6.65 -0.69 3.49
N ARG A 5 7.95 -0.75 3.22
CA ARG A 5 8.59 -0.02 2.10
C ARG A 5 8.55 -0.89 0.85
N THR A 6 8.06 -0.33 -0.24
CA THR A 6 8.10 -0.97 -1.57
C THR A 6 8.65 0.01 -2.59
N GLN A 7 9.60 -0.44 -3.41
CA GLN A 7 10.13 0.32 -4.54
C GLN A 7 9.33 -0.03 -5.78
N TRP A 8 8.81 0.97 -6.48
CA TRP A 8 8.14 0.78 -7.77
C TRP A 8 9.12 1.14 -8.91
N ALA A 9 9.79 0.12 -9.46
CA ALA A 9 10.61 0.26 -10.66
C ALA A 9 9.83 -0.25 -11.89
N SER A 10 10.02 0.38 -13.05
CA SER A 10 9.58 -0.18 -14.34
C SER A 10 10.16 -1.60 -14.51
N PRO A 11 9.47 -2.53 -15.20
CA PRO A 11 9.97 -3.88 -15.40
C PRO A 11 11.33 -3.85 -16.12
N GLY A 12 12.42 -4.24 -15.43
CA GLY A 12 13.76 -4.30 -16.04
C GLY A 12 14.97 -4.14 -15.10
N CYS A 13 14.83 -3.63 -13.88
CA CYS A 13 16.00 -3.39 -13.00
C CYS A 13 16.02 -4.31 -11.75
N LEU A 14 16.85 -5.36 -11.81
CA LEU A 14 17.18 -6.25 -10.68
C LEU A 14 18.57 -5.88 -10.13
N HIS A 15 18.72 -4.86 -9.28
CA HIS A 15 19.94 -4.71 -8.47
C HIS A 15 19.66 -3.98 -7.14
N SER A 16 20.50 -4.28 -6.15
CA SER A 16 20.46 -3.83 -4.75
C SER A 16 20.39 -2.29 -4.61
N PRO A 17 19.54 -1.75 -3.72
CA PRO A 17 19.30 -0.32 -3.68
C PRO A 17 20.46 0.41 -2.99
N ARG A 18 21.25 1.17 -3.76
CA ARG A 18 21.98 2.34 -3.24
C ARG A 18 21.00 3.52 -3.25
N PHE A 19 20.79 4.12 -2.09
CA PHE A 19 19.86 5.22 -1.89
C PHE A 19 20.34 6.48 -2.61
N SER A 20 19.61 6.89 -3.65
CA SER A 20 19.73 8.21 -4.27
C SER A 20 18.82 9.21 -3.54
N THR A 21 19.30 10.43 -3.32
CA THR A 21 18.63 11.53 -2.60
C THR A 21 17.43 12.14 -3.34
N ARG A 22 17.00 11.55 -4.46
CA ARG A 22 15.89 12.00 -5.32
C ARG A 22 14.68 11.04 -5.34
N SER A 23 14.50 10.25 -4.29
CA SER A 23 13.37 9.34 -4.13
C SER A 23 12.12 10.10 -3.68
N VAL A 24 11.05 10.08 -4.49
CA VAL A 24 9.72 10.55 -4.06
C VAL A 24 9.12 9.51 -3.13
N LYS A 25 8.98 9.84 -1.85
CA LYS A 25 8.37 8.98 -0.84
C LYS A 25 6.90 9.33 -0.68
N ILE A 26 6.04 8.32 -0.74
CA ILE A 26 4.59 8.47 -0.63
C ILE A 26 4.10 7.67 0.57
N ALA A 27 3.53 8.33 1.57
CA ALA A 27 2.84 7.61 2.63
C ALA A 27 1.44 7.22 2.14
N VAL A 28 1.15 5.92 2.05
CA VAL A 28 -0.16 5.38 1.68
C VAL A 28 -0.74 4.67 2.89
N CYS A 29 -1.81 5.21 3.47
CA CYS A 29 -2.42 4.61 4.64
C CYS A 29 -3.40 3.49 4.26
N VAL A 30 -3.02 2.21 4.42
CA VAL A 30 -3.84 1.04 4.12
C VAL A 30 -3.57 -0.09 5.11
N LYS A 31 -4.64 -0.73 5.59
CA LYS A 31 -4.55 -2.06 6.20
C LYS A 31 -4.74 -3.07 5.07
N PHE A 32 -3.72 -3.89 4.83
CA PHE A 32 -3.84 -5.09 4.00
C PHE A 32 -3.86 -6.33 4.91
N PRO A 33 -4.63 -7.39 4.56
CA PRO A 33 -4.38 -8.72 5.10
C PRO A 33 -2.93 -9.13 4.81
N ALA A 34 -2.29 -9.88 5.71
CA ALA A 34 -0.91 -10.36 5.54
C ALA A 34 -0.69 -11.06 4.18
N THR A 35 -1.74 -11.66 3.62
CA THR A 35 -1.80 -12.33 2.31
C THR A 35 -1.47 -11.39 1.13
N ILE A 36 -1.87 -10.12 1.18
CA ILE A 36 -1.62 -9.15 0.09
C ILE A 36 -0.20 -8.58 0.16
N LYS A 37 0.40 -8.46 1.36
CA LYS A 37 1.82 -8.12 1.50
C LYS A 37 2.69 -9.14 0.76
N THR A 38 2.36 -10.43 0.85
CA THR A 38 3.01 -11.51 0.08
C THR A 38 2.71 -11.43 -1.42
N LEU A 39 1.50 -11.02 -1.83
CA LEU A 39 1.11 -10.95 -3.24
C LEU A 39 1.74 -9.74 -3.97
N LEU A 40 1.81 -8.58 -3.31
CA LEU A 40 2.52 -7.39 -3.80
C LEU A 40 4.02 -7.66 -3.93
N LEU A 41 4.62 -8.34 -2.94
CA LEU A 41 6.02 -8.80 -3.02
C LEU A 41 6.21 -9.86 -4.13
N LYS A 42 5.25 -10.76 -4.35
CA LYS A 42 5.31 -11.78 -5.42
C LYS A 42 5.10 -11.19 -6.82
N GLN A 43 4.31 -10.13 -7.00
CA GLN A 43 4.14 -9.50 -8.32
C GLN A 43 5.33 -8.66 -8.76
N SER A 44 6.12 -8.12 -7.83
CA SER A 44 7.47 -7.62 -8.15
C SER A 44 8.37 -8.70 -8.79
N PHE A 45 8.08 -9.99 -8.57
CA PHE A 45 8.78 -11.12 -9.21
C PHE A 45 8.03 -11.71 -10.42
N ALA A 46 6.69 -11.70 -10.43
CA ALA A 46 5.90 -12.30 -11.51
C ALA A 46 5.92 -11.47 -12.81
N LEU A 47 5.98 -10.14 -12.71
CA LEU A 47 6.17 -9.28 -13.89
C LEU A 47 7.52 -9.53 -14.59
N THR A 48 8.52 -10.00 -13.85
CA THR A 48 9.86 -10.32 -14.35
C THR A 48 9.89 -11.63 -15.16
N ARG A 49 8.96 -12.57 -14.90
CA ARG A 49 8.96 -13.91 -15.52
C ARG A 49 8.16 -13.99 -16.82
N LEU A 50 7.15 -13.14 -17.00
CA LEU A 50 6.32 -13.11 -18.22
C LEU A 50 7.01 -12.43 -19.41
N LEU A 51 8.13 -11.74 -19.19
CA LEU A 51 8.86 -10.98 -20.22
C LEU A 51 10.14 -11.66 -20.74
N ASN A 52 10.51 -12.85 -20.24
CA ASN A 52 11.70 -13.57 -20.71
C ASN A 52 11.40 -15.08 -20.90
N PRO A 53 11.12 -15.55 -22.13
CA PRO A 53 11.22 -16.98 -22.45
C PRO A 53 12.71 -17.40 -22.45
N PRO A 54 13.03 -18.67 -22.16
CA PRO A 54 14.41 -19.11 -22.05
C PRO A 54 14.99 -19.39 -23.44
N HIS A 55 15.85 -18.52 -23.93
CA HIS A 55 16.83 -18.90 -24.94
C HIS A 55 18.23 -18.46 -24.51
N SER A 56 19.12 -19.44 -24.45
CA SER A 56 20.55 -19.28 -24.21
C SER A 56 21.25 -18.76 -25.47
N LEU A 57 22.15 -17.78 -25.30
CA LEU A 57 23.54 -17.80 -25.80
C LEU A 57 24.22 -16.47 -25.46
N SER A 58 25.48 -16.57 -25.04
CA SER A 58 26.34 -15.51 -24.51
C SER A 58 26.69 -14.43 -25.55
N MET A 59 26.89 -13.17 -25.12
CA MET A 59 27.99 -12.30 -25.60
C MET A 59 28.26 -11.13 -24.63
N SER A 60 29.54 -11.01 -24.26
CA SER A 60 30.36 -9.82 -23.93
C SER A 60 29.74 -8.59 -23.24
N PHE A 61 30.24 -8.32 -22.03
CA PHE A 61 30.10 -7.06 -21.31
C PHE A 61 30.74 -5.90 -22.09
N SER A 62 29.90 -4.99 -22.59
CA SER A 62 30.31 -3.63 -22.93
C SER A 62 29.79 -2.70 -21.83
N SER A 63 30.71 -2.01 -21.17
CA SER A 63 30.42 -1.02 -20.15
C SER A 63 30.09 0.30 -20.85
N SER A 64 28.81 0.60 -21.03
CA SER A 64 28.34 1.98 -21.20
C SER A 64 26.86 2.13 -20.84
N SER A 65 26.65 3.10 -19.96
CA SER A 65 25.44 3.71 -19.40
C SER A 65 24.08 3.53 -20.10
N CYS A 66 23.04 3.22 -19.32
CA CYS A 66 22.00 4.19 -18.95
C CYS A 66 21.14 3.65 -17.80
N MET A 67 21.29 4.21 -16.60
CA MET A 67 20.27 4.04 -15.55
C MET A 67 19.12 4.98 -15.92
N ASP A 68 18.11 4.47 -16.65
CA ASP A 68 16.83 5.18 -16.78
C ASP A 68 16.03 5.02 -15.48
N GLY A 69 16.51 5.71 -14.45
CA GLY A 69 16.19 5.48 -13.05
C GLY A 69 15.01 6.31 -12.51
N SER A 70 13.90 6.40 -13.22
CA SER A 70 12.68 7.04 -12.70
C SER A 70 11.84 6.03 -11.89
N TYR A 71 12.00 6.03 -10.56
CA TYR A 71 11.15 5.24 -9.65
C TYR A 71 10.43 6.14 -8.65
N ALA A 72 9.27 5.67 -8.17
CA ALA A 72 8.57 6.24 -7.03
C ALA A 72 8.72 5.28 -5.84
N GLU A 73 9.03 5.82 -4.66
CA GLU A 73 9.07 5.04 -3.42
C GLU A 73 7.71 5.16 -2.71
N ILE A 74 7.05 4.03 -2.49
CA ILE A 74 5.77 4.00 -1.76
C ILE A 74 6.02 3.40 -0.38
N VAL A 75 5.71 4.17 0.65
CA VAL A 75 5.72 3.79 2.06
C VAL A 75 4.29 3.50 2.48
N VAL A 76 3.99 2.22 2.67
CA VAL A 76 2.65 1.79 3.08
C VAL A 76 2.56 1.80 4.60
N VAL A 77 1.56 2.49 5.13
CA VAL A 77 1.33 2.67 6.57
C VAL A 77 -0.03 2.09 6.94
N ARG A 78 -0.12 1.18 7.90
CA ARG A 78 -1.44 0.78 8.42
C ARG A 78 -1.99 1.89 9.32
N HIS A 79 -3.31 2.16 9.27
CA HIS A 79 -3.97 3.06 10.22
C HIS A 79 -3.69 2.69 11.69
N GLY A 80 -3.74 3.68 12.58
CA GLY A 80 -3.63 3.47 14.03
C GLY A 80 -4.72 2.57 14.60
N GLU A 81 -4.55 2.14 15.84
CA GLU A 81 -5.57 1.34 16.55
C GLU A 81 -6.92 2.07 16.70
N THR A 82 -7.97 1.27 16.79
CA THR A 82 -9.36 1.70 17.02
C THR A 82 -9.93 0.82 18.14
N GLU A 83 -11.01 1.23 18.80
CA GLU A 83 -11.69 0.39 19.81
C GLU A 83 -12.06 -0.99 19.24
N TRP A 84 -12.49 -1.03 17.98
CA TRP A 84 -12.85 -2.27 17.32
C TRP A 84 -11.64 -3.19 17.06
N ASN A 85 -10.42 -2.65 16.98
CA ASN A 85 -9.24 -3.51 16.95
C ASN A 85 -8.97 -4.14 18.31
N ALA A 86 -9.08 -3.37 19.39
CA ALA A 86 -8.90 -3.86 20.76
C ALA A 86 -9.94 -4.96 21.10
N ASP A 87 -11.18 -4.78 20.66
CA ASP A 87 -12.28 -5.73 20.87
C ASP A 87 -12.22 -6.97 19.95
N GLY A 88 -11.35 -6.98 18.94
CA GLY A 88 -11.35 -8.02 17.90
C GLY A 88 -12.58 -7.99 17.00
N ARG A 89 -13.19 -6.81 16.82
CA ARG A 89 -14.35 -6.57 15.97
C ARG A 89 -13.95 -6.27 14.53
N ILE A 90 -14.67 -6.87 13.60
CA ILE A 90 -14.45 -6.76 12.17
C ILE A 90 -15.01 -5.42 11.67
N GLN A 91 -14.19 -4.59 11.03
CA GLN A 91 -14.61 -3.24 10.57
C GLN A 91 -15.05 -3.24 9.11
N GLY A 92 -14.16 -3.68 8.21
CA GLY A 92 -14.33 -3.50 6.77
C GLY A 92 -14.49 -2.02 6.41
N HIS A 93 -15.57 -1.69 5.70
CA HIS A 93 -15.92 -0.31 5.30
C HIS A 93 -16.65 0.49 6.40
N LEU A 94 -16.93 -0.09 7.57
CA LEU A 94 -17.52 0.69 8.65
C LEU A 94 -16.53 1.74 9.16
N ASP A 95 -17.04 2.96 9.35
CA ASP A 95 -16.24 4.14 9.63
C ASP A 95 -16.07 4.33 11.14
N VAL A 96 -14.96 3.80 11.65
CA VAL A 96 -14.60 3.79 13.08
C VAL A 96 -13.41 4.71 13.31
N GLU A 97 -13.44 5.47 14.40
CA GLU A 97 -12.39 6.41 14.78
C GLU A 97 -11.20 5.72 15.45
N LEU A 98 -10.05 6.40 15.43
CA LEU A 98 -8.88 5.98 16.21
C LEU A 98 -9.18 6.10 17.71
N ASN A 99 -8.69 5.14 18.49
CA ASN A 99 -8.62 5.31 19.94
C ASN A 99 -7.38 6.12 20.32
N GLU A 100 -7.22 6.43 21.61
CA GLU A 100 -6.08 7.21 22.10
C GLU A 100 -4.72 6.54 21.79
N ALA A 101 -4.65 5.21 21.92
CA ALA A 101 -3.46 4.46 21.54
C ALA A 101 -3.17 4.59 20.03
N GLY A 102 -4.20 4.58 19.19
CA GLY A 102 -4.09 4.78 17.74
C GLY A 102 -3.60 6.17 17.35
N LYS A 103 -4.06 7.22 18.05
CA LYS A 103 -3.58 8.59 17.85
C LYS A 103 -2.10 8.70 18.21
N GLN A 104 -1.67 8.10 19.33
CA GLN A 104 -0.26 8.04 19.73
C GLN A 104 0.58 7.27 18.70
N GLN A 105 0.08 6.14 18.19
CA GLN A 105 0.75 5.38 17.13
C GLN A 105 0.93 6.20 15.85
N ALA A 106 -0.09 6.96 15.44
CA ALA A 106 -0.01 7.85 14.28
C ALA A 106 1.07 8.93 14.48
N ALA A 107 1.13 9.55 15.67
CA ALA A 107 2.15 10.53 16.01
C ALA A 107 3.58 9.94 15.94
N LEU A 108 3.78 8.74 16.48
CA LEU A 108 5.09 8.06 16.42
C LEU A 108 5.53 7.74 14.99
N VAL A 109 4.60 7.33 14.12
CA VAL A 109 4.90 7.11 12.70
C VAL A 109 5.21 8.43 12.00
N ALA A 110 4.43 9.49 12.28
CA ALA A 110 4.69 10.82 11.74
C ALA A 110 6.08 11.33 12.11
N ASP A 111 6.49 11.19 13.39
CA ASP A 111 7.82 11.57 13.87
C ASP A 111 8.96 10.76 13.25
N ARG A 112 8.71 9.47 12.95
CA ARG A 112 9.70 8.64 12.26
C ARG A 112 9.84 9.05 10.79
N LEU A 113 8.73 9.34 10.13
CA LEU A 113 8.66 9.71 8.72
C LEU A 113 9.18 11.13 8.45
N SER A 114 9.00 12.07 9.39
CA SER A 114 9.53 13.43 9.26
C SER A 114 11.07 13.49 9.25
N LYS A 115 11.73 12.40 9.65
CA LYS A 115 13.20 12.25 9.62
C LYS A 115 13.72 11.62 8.33
N GLU A 116 12.83 11.15 7.45
CA GLU A 116 13.20 10.63 6.13
C GLU A 116 13.36 11.78 5.12
N PRO A 117 14.06 11.55 3.99
CA PRO A 117 13.97 12.39 2.80
C PRO A 117 12.53 12.83 2.48
N LYS A 118 12.39 14.07 2.01
CA LYS A 118 11.12 14.80 1.86
C LYS A 118 10.01 13.92 1.25
N ILE A 119 8.91 13.78 1.97
CA ILE A 119 7.67 13.21 1.46
C ILE A 119 7.05 14.23 0.51
N SER A 120 6.71 13.80 -0.71
CA SER A 120 6.14 14.70 -1.71
C SER A 120 4.62 14.71 -1.72
N ALA A 121 3.99 13.63 -1.25
CA ALA A 121 2.54 13.49 -1.20
C ALA A 121 2.11 12.47 -0.14
N VAL A 122 0.90 12.65 0.39
CA VAL A 122 0.25 11.72 1.32
C VAL A 122 -1.09 11.31 0.74
N TYR A 123 -1.34 9.99 0.69
CA TYR A 123 -2.59 9.42 0.25
C TYR A 123 -3.23 8.59 1.37
N SER A 124 -4.57 8.58 1.39
CA SER A 124 -5.33 7.82 2.36
C SER A 124 -6.59 7.23 1.75
N SER A 125 -7.10 6.12 2.30
CA SER A 125 -8.53 5.87 2.18
C SER A 125 -9.31 6.99 2.88
N ASP A 126 -10.55 7.20 2.47
CA ASP A 126 -11.48 8.15 3.07
C ASP A 126 -12.10 7.68 4.40
N LEU A 127 -11.76 6.48 4.92
CA LEU A 127 -12.17 6.03 6.24
C LEU A 127 -11.44 6.83 7.33
N LYS A 128 -12.16 7.34 8.33
CA LYS A 128 -11.66 8.24 9.38
C LYS A 128 -10.37 7.76 10.03
N ARG A 129 -10.30 6.48 10.43
CA ARG A 129 -9.09 5.90 11.04
C ARG A 129 -7.83 6.05 10.17
N ALA A 130 -7.97 5.90 8.86
CA ALA A 130 -6.86 6.08 7.93
C ALA A 130 -6.59 7.56 7.68
N LEU A 131 -7.66 8.35 7.50
CA LEU A 131 -7.57 9.78 7.23
C LEU A 131 -6.86 10.52 8.38
N VAL A 132 -7.28 10.32 9.63
CA VAL A 132 -6.63 10.93 10.81
C VAL A 132 -5.16 10.50 10.94
N THR A 133 -4.85 9.24 10.62
CA THR A 133 -3.46 8.77 10.59
C THR A 133 -2.65 9.53 9.53
N ALA A 134 -3.20 9.67 8.33
CA ALA A 134 -2.57 10.35 7.20
C ALA A 134 -2.40 11.86 7.45
N GLU A 135 -3.41 12.53 8.02
CA GLU A 135 -3.35 13.94 8.40
C GLU A 135 -2.26 14.19 9.42
N THR A 136 -2.14 13.32 10.42
CA THR A 136 -1.06 13.40 11.43
C THR A 136 0.32 13.32 10.77
N ILE A 137 0.49 12.42 9.80
CA ILE A 137 1.74 12.29 9.03
C ILE A 137 1.97 13.54 8.17
N ALA A 138 0.95 14.00 7.45
CA ALA A 138 1.04 15.12 6.52
C ALA A 138 1.40 16.43 7.23
N ALA A 139 0.79 16.67 8.39
CA ALA A 139 1.10 17.82 9.25
C ALA A 139 2.59 17.83 9.66
N LYS A 140 3.12 16.68 10.09
CA LYS A 140 4.52 16.58 10.53
C LYS A 140 5.54 16.59 9.37
N CYS A 141 5.14 16.14 8.19
CA CYS A 141 6.02 15.99 7.04
C CYS A 141 5.96 17.17 6.06
N GLY A 142 5.81 18.39 6.60
CA GLY A 142 5.83 19.62 5.82
C GLY A 142 4.46 20.24 5.54
N GLY A 143 3.42 19.88 6.29
CA GLY A 143 2.09 20.48 6.16
C GLY A 143 1.41 20.16 4.84
N LEU A 144 1.52 18.92 4.37
CA LEU A 144 0.96 18.48 3.09
C LEU A 144 -0.56 18.30 3.17
N GLU A 145 -1.24 18.46 2.05
CA GLU A 145 -2.64 18.04 1.90
C GLU A 145 -2.72 16.51 1.77
N VAL A 146 -3.73 15.89 2.38
CA VAL A 146 -4.02 14.46 2.23
C VAL A 146 -4.95 14.25 1.05
N ILE A 147 -4.52 13.44 0.08
CA ILE A 147 -5.33 13.07 -1.07
C ILE A 147 -6.08 11.77 -0.76
N THR A 148 -7.41 11.83 -0.70
CA THR A 148 -8.24 10.65 -0.47
C THR A 148 -8.44 9.84 -1.74
N ASP A 149 -8.32 8.52 -1.66
CA ASP A 149 -8.65 7.57 -2.74
C ASP A 149 -9.48 6.40 -2.16
N PRO A 150 -10.78 6.29 -2.49
CA PRO A 150 -11.64 5.19 -2.02
C PRO A 150 -11.15 3.79 -2.41
N ASP A 151 -10.33 3.67 -3.47
CA ASP A 151 -9.73 2.38 -3.87
C ASP A 151 -8.70 1.87 -2.85
N LEU A 152 -8.30 2.71 -1.89
CA LEU A 152 -7.46 2.37 -0.75
C LEU A 152 -8.24 1.90 0.48
N ARG A 153 -9.57 1.78 0.44
CA ARG A 153 -10.32 1.24 1.59
C ARG A 153 -9.86 -0.17 1.96
N GLU A 154 -10.06 -0.56 3.21
CA GLU A 154 -9.96 -1.98 3.64
C GLU A 154 -10.91 -2.85 2.81
N ARG A 155 -10.75 -4.18 2.80
CA ARG A 155 -11.75 -5.08 2.17
C ARG A 155 -13.15 -4.78 2.70
N ASN A 156 -14.16 -4.69 1.84
CA ASN A 156 -15.55 -4.77 2.27
C ASN A 156 -15.81 -6.21 2.75
N LEU A 157 -16.17 -6.36 4.02
CA LEU A 157 -16.38 -7.67 4.65
C LEU A 157 -17.85 -8.05 4.77
N GLY A 158 -18.76 -7.29 4.14
CA GLY A 158 -20.18 -7.61 4.05
C GLY A 158 -20.81 -7.92 5.40
N GLU A 159 -21.49 -9.06 5.50
CA GLU A 159 -22.15 -9.58 6.70
C GLU A 159 -21.24 -9.80 7.92
N LEU A 160 -19.92 -9.74 7.75
CA LEU A 160 -19.00 -9.87 8.88
C LEU A 160 -18.75 -8.54 9.61
N GLN A 161 -19.00 -7.41 8.97
CA GLN A 161 -18.72 -6.11 9.56
C GLN A 161 -19.58 -5.89 10.80
N GLY A 162 -18.95 -5.40 11.87
CA GLY A 162 -19.59 -5.22 13.17
C GLY A 162 -19.53 -6.45 14.07
N LEU A 163 -19.23 -7.65 13.57
CA LEU A 163 -19.13 -8.85 14.40
C LEU A 163 -17.79 -8.94 15.13
N VAL A 164 -17.81 -9.49 16.34
CA VAL A 164 -16.56 -9.95 16.99
C VAL A 164 -16.08 -11.19 16.22
N PHE A 165 -14.80 -11.21 15.82
CA PHE A 165 -14.28 -12.24 14.92
C PHE A 165 -14.51 -13.67 15.44
N ARG A 166 -14.32 -13.89 16.75
CA ARG A 166 -14.54 -15.21 17.39
C ARG A 166 -15.99 -15.71 17.31
N GLU A 167 -16.94 -14.82 17.09
CA GLU A 167 -18.37 -15.12 17.03
C GLU A 167 -18.89 -15.18 15.58
N ALA A 168 -18.08 -14.74 14.62
CA ALA A 168 -18.46 -14.66 13.20
C ALA A 168 -18.91 -16.02 12.63
N ALA A 169 -18.27 -17.12 13.04
CA ALA A 169 -18.66 -18.47 12.63
C ALA A 169 -20.07 -18.85 13.07
N LYS A 170 -20.54 -18.31 14.21
CA LYS A 170 -21.87 -18.56 14.76
C LYS A 170 -22.93 -17.70 14.07
N PHE A 171 -22.67 -16.41 13.93
CA PHE A 171 -23.68 -15.46 13.44
C PHE A 171 -23.76 -15.39 11.91
N SER A 172 -22.63 -15.55 11.22
CA SER A 172 -22.56 -15.45 9.75
C SER A 172 -21.70 -16.60 9.19
N PRO A 173 -22.11 -17.87 9.30
CA PRO A 173 -21.27 -19.04 8.98
C PRO A 173 -20.81 -19.06 7.52
N LYS A 174 -21.69 -18.68 6.57
CA LYS A 174 -21.35 -18.58 5.15
C LYS A 174 -20.31 -17.49 4.89
N ALA A 175 -20.50 -16.32 5.49
CA ALA A 175 -19.58 -15.21 5.35
C ALA A 175 -18.22 -15.49 6.00
N HIS A 176 -18.21 -16.11 7.17
CA HIS A 176 -17.00 -16.55 7.85
C HIS A 176 -16.22 -17.58 7.02
N LYS A 177 -16.92 -18.58 6.44
CA LYS A 177 -16.30 -19.55 5.53
C LYS A 177 -15.74 -18.89 4.27
N ALA A 178 -16.46 -17.94 3.67
CA ALA A 178 -15.99 -17.17 2.51
C ALA A 178 -14.75 -16.33 2.85
N PHE A 179 -14.73 -15.70 4.03
CA PHE A 179 -13.59 -14.90 4.51
C PHE A 179 -12.33 -15.73 4.75
N LEU A 180 -12.46 -16.93 5.31
CA LEU A 180 -11.33 -17.86 5.52
C LEU A 180 -10.84 -18.53 4.23
N SER A 181 -11.60 -18.44 3.15
CA SER A 181 -11.23 -19.01 1.86
C SER A 181 -10.03 -18.27 1.24
N HIS A 182 -9.15 -19.02 0.60
CA HIS A 182 -8.05 -18.47 -0.21
C HIS A 182 -8.44 -18.25 -1.68
N ARG A 183 -9.71 -18.48 -2.04
CA ARG A 183 -10.22 -18.22 -3.39
C ARG A 183 -10.21 -16.72 -3.70
N THR A 184 -9.65 -16.35 -4.84
CA THR A 184 -9.58 -14.96 -5.29
C THR A 184 -10.90 -14.45 -5.83
N ASP A 185 -11.76 -15.35 -6.33
CA ASP A 185 -13.05 -15.06 -6.96
C ASP A 185 -14.25 -15.19 -5.99
N GLN A 186 -14.00 -15.45 -4.71
CA GLN A 186 -15.05 -15.67 -3.72
C GLN A 186 -15.42 -14.37 -3.01
N ASP A 187 -16.57 -13.80 -3.34
CA ASP A 187 -17.17 -12.68 -2.61
C ASP A 187 -17.65 -13.12 -1.21
N ILE A 188 -17.73 -12.15 -0.29
CA ILE A 188 -18.29 -12.35 1.05
C ILE A 188 -19.78 -11.95 1.00
N PRO A 189 -20.71 -12.80 1.47
CA PRO A 189 -22.13 -12.46 1.65
C PRO A 189 -22.37 -11.08 2.29
N GLY A 190 -23.48 -10.43 1.92
CA GLY A 190 -23.79 -9.06 2.32
C GLY A 190 -23.09 -7.98 1.48
N GLY A 191 -22.76 -8.27 0.22
CA GLY A 191 -22.10 -7.34 -0.68
C GLY A 191 -20.61 -7.12 -0.37
N GLY A 192 -19.99 -8.04 0.34
CA GLY A 192 -18.56 -8.01 0.64
C GLY A 192 -17.71 -8.43 -0.56
N GLU A 193 -16.50 -7.89 -0.62
CA GLU A 193 -15.59 -8.07 -1.75
C GLU A 193 -14.88 -9.43 -1.69
N SER A 194 -14.57 -10.00 -2.85
CA SER A 194 -13.55 -11.03 -3.00
C SER A 194 -12.13 -10.48 -2.80
N LEU A 195 -11.16 -11.39 -2.63
CA LEU A 195 -9.74 -11.00 -2.61
C LEU A 195 -9.30 -10.43 -3.96
N GLY A 196 -9.89 -10.88 -5.07
CA GLY A 196 -9.61 -10.41 -6.42
C GLY A 196 -10.07 -8.97 -6.63
N HIS A 197 -11.29 -8.63 -6.18
CA HIS A 197 -11.82 -7.26 -6.24
C HIS A 197 -10.93 -6.29 -5.44
N LEU A 198 -10.62 -6.63 -4.18
CA LEU A 198 -9.70 -5.86 -3.34
C LEU A 198 -8.33 -5.68 -4.02
N PHE A 199 -7.76 -6.77 -4.53
CA PHE A 199 -6.47 -6.75 -5.19
C PHE A 199 -6.45 -5.81 -6.40
N GLN A 200 -7.46 -5.90 -7.27
CA GLN A 200 -7.54 -5.12 -8.50
C GLN A 200 -7.62 -3.62 -8.21
N ARG A 201 -8.50 -3.18 -7.30
CA ARG A 201 -8.64 -1.75 -7.00
C ARG A 201 -7.40 -1.17 -6.31
N CYS A 202 -6.84 -1.89 -5.33
CA CYS A 202 -5.67 -1.39 -4.60
C CYS A 202 -4.43 -1.32 -5.50
N THR A 203 -4.20 -2.32 -6.36
CA THR A 203 -3.07 -2.26 -7.31
C THR A 203 -3.25 -1.21 -8.37
N SER A 204 -4.46 -1.03 -8.89
CA SER A 204 -4.77 0.04 -9.84
C SER A 204 -4.52 1.42 -9.21
N SER A 205 -4.95 1.65 -7.97
CA SER A 205 -4.65 2.89 -7.24
C SER A 205 -3.15 3.11 -7.02
N LEU A 206 -2.44 2.11 -6.51
CA LEU A 206 -0.99 2.20 -6.30
C LEU A 206 -0.22 2.44 -7.61
N GLN A 207 -0.65 1.87 -8.74
CA GLN A 207 -0.09 2.13 -10.05
C GLN A 207 -0.33 3.58 -10.51
N ARG A 208 -1.56 4.10 -10.37
CA ARG A 208 -1.87 5.50 -10.69
C ARG A 208 -1.02 6.46 -9.86
N ILE A 209 -0.93 6.21 -8.55
CA ILE A 209 -0.12 6.99 -7.61
C ILE A 209 1.36 6.92 -7.99
N GLY A 210 1.91 5.72 -8.16
CA GLY A 210 3.31 5.52 -8.53
C GLY A 210 3.68 6.21 -9.84
N ASN A 211 2.84 6.08 -10.87
CA ASN A 211 3.04 6.73 -12.17
C ASN A 211 2.99 8.26 -12.08
N LYS A 212 2.08 8.82 -11.27
CA LYS A 212 1.96 10.27 -11.06
C LYS A 212 3.20 10.89 -10.41
N HIS A 213 3.93 10.11 -9.63
CA HIS A 213 5.03 10.57 -8.77
C HIS A 213 6.40 10.01 -9.16
N LYS A 214 6.55 9.48 -10.38
CA LYS A 214 7.87 9.06 -10.88
C LYS A 214 8.81 10.28 -10.92
N GLY A 215 10.02 10.12 -10.36
CA GLY A 215 11.07 11.13 -10.52
C GLY A 215 11.43 11.30 -12.00
N MET A 216 11.82 12.51 -12.42
CA MET A 216 12.35 12.68 -13.78
C MET A 216 13.67 11.93 -13.94
N PRO A 217 13.91 11.27 -15.08
CA PRO A 217 15.23 10.72 -15.39
C PRO A 217 16.31 11.80 -15.33
N ASP A 218 17.48 11.47 -14.79
CA ASP A 218 18.57 12.44 -14.57
C ASP A 218 19.01 13.17 -15.86
N HIS A 219 18.81 12.57 -17.04
CA HIS A 219 19.18 13.14 -18.34
C HIS A 219 18.25 14.24 -18.87
N LEU A 220 17.04 14.41 -18.32
CA LEU A 220 16.11 15.48 -18.67
C LEU A 220 16.17 16.67 -17.70
N SER A 221 16.88 16.54 -16.57
CA SER A 221 17.02 17.60 -15.56
C SER A 221 18.14 18.62 -15.85
N LYS A 222 18.90 18.43 -16.94
CA LYS A 222 20.00 19.31 -17.37
C LYS A 222 19.72 19.88 -18.76
N GLY A 223 19.00 21.00 -18.81
CA GLY A 223 18.91 21.91 -19.97
C GLY A 223 18.07 23.12 -19.54
N ASN A 224 18.53 24.36 -19.59
CA ASN A 224 19.70 25.02 -20.18
C ASN A 224 19.91 26.34 -19.37
N PRO A 225 21.13 26.85 -19.12
CA PRO A 225 21.31 28.26 -18.78
C PRO A 225 21.00 29.18 -19.99
#